data_AF-A0A0J1HAA0-F1
#
_entry.id   AF-A0A0J1HAA0-F1
#
_cell.length_a   1.000
_cell.length_b   1.000
_cell.length_c   1.000
_cell.angle_alpha   90.00
_cell.angle_beta   90.00
_cell.angle_gamma   90.00
#
_symmetry.space_group_name_H-M   'P 1'
#
loop_
_entity.id
_entity.type
_entity.pdbx_description
1 polymer ?
#
loop_
_entity_poly.entity_id
_entity_poly.type
_entity_poly.pdbx_seq_one_letter_code
_entity_poly.pdbx_strand_id
1 'polypeptide(L)' 'MNRAQYQIIAQRIFKSDNQRVAVEAVVFEGLSSYEAEKRFDVPKGTLSRNVRKYKREVDYIKSVTTA' A
#
# COMPACT_ATOMS: atom_id res chain seq x y z
N MET A 1 5.16 -1.97 -11.26
CA MET A 1 4.33 -2.91 -10.48
C MET A 1 2.89 -2.75 -10.93
N ASN A 2 2.23 -3.82 -11.33
CA ASN A 2 0.82 -3.80 -11.73
C ASN A 2 -0.10 -4.11 -10.53
N ARG A 3 -1.43 -4.01 -10.71
CA ARG A 3 -2.41 -4.27 -9.65
C ARG A 3 -2.36 -5.71 -9.13
N ALA A 4 -2.08 -6.70 -9.98
CA ALA A 4 -1.97 -8.10 -9.56
C ALA A 4 -0.79 -8.30 -8.59
N GLN A 5 0.37 -7.76 -8.91
CA GLN A 5 1.55 -7.79 -8.03
C GLN A 5 1.29 -7.03 -6.73
N TYR A 6 0.61 -5.88 -6.81
CA TYR A 6 0.19 -5.14 -5.63
C TYR A 6 -0.65 -5.99 -4.68
N GLN A 7 -1.68 -6.68 -5.17
CA GLN A 7 -2.58 -7.48 -4.34
C GLN A 7 -1.83 -8.57 -3.57
N ILE A 8 -0.90 -9.28 -4.22
CA ILE A 8 -0.07 -10.30 -3.58
C ILE A 8 0.76 -9.71 -2.44
N ILE A 9 1.43 -8.58 -2.68
CA ILE A 9 2.26 -7.92 -1.67
C ILE A 9 1.38 -7.40 -0.53
N ALA A 10 0.29 -6.70 -0.85
CA ALA A 10 -0.62 -6.09 0.10
C ALA A 10 -1.27 -7.12 1.04
N GLN A 11 -1.70 -8.27 0.51
CA GLN A 11 -2.25 -9.38 1.29
C GLN A 11 -1.23 -9.94 2.30
N ARG A 12 0.05 -10.02 1.91
CA ARG A 12 1.12 -10.49 2.80
C ARG A 12 1.38 -9.51 3.95
N ILE A 13 1.33 -8.20 3.69
CA ILE A 13 1.84 -7.19 4.64
C ILE A 13 0.76 -6.46 5.45
N PHE A 14 -0.50 -6.47 4.99
CA PHE A 14 -1.62 -5.84 5.65
C PHE A 14 -2.74 -6.85 5.95
N LYS A 15 -3.12 -6.95 7.22
CA LYS A 15 -4.21 -7.84 7.63
C LYS A 15 -5.59 -7.28 7.27
N SER A 16 -5.79 -5.98 7.38
CA SER A 16 -7.08 -5.31 7.13
C SER A 16 -7.31 -5.06 5.64
N ASP A 17 -8.48 -5.44 5.14
CA ASP A 17 -8.88 -5.18 3.75
C ASP A 17 -9.01 -3.68 3.47
N ASN A 18 -9.63 -2.90 4.37
CA ASN A 18 -9.72 -1.43 4.26
C ASN A 18 -8.33 -0.79 4.10
N GLN A 19 -7.33 -1.29 4.82
CA GLN A 19 -5.96 -0.79 4.65
C GLN A 19 -5.37 -1.15 3.28
N ARG A 20 -5.71 -2.32 2.71
CA ARG A 20 -5.28 -2.69 1.36
C ARG A 20 -5.92 -1.75 0.34
N VAL A 21 -7.25 -1.70 0.25
CA VAL A 21 -7.91 -0.83 -0.75
C VAL A 21 -7.50 0.64 -0.62
N ALA A 22 -7.28 1.13 0.60
CA ALA A 22 -6.83 2.50 0.81
C ALA A 22 -5.38 2.76 0.37
N VAL A 23 -4.46 1.81 0.58
CA VAL A 23 -3.09 1.92 0.03
C VAL A 23 -3.12 1.82 -1.50
N GLU A 24 -3.97 0.97 -2.07
CA GLU A 24 -4.13 0.84 -3.52
C GLU A 24 -4.53 2.18 -4.15
N ALA A 25 -5.52 2.86 -3.58
CA ALA A 25 -5.97 4.18 -4.04
C ALA A 25 -4.85 5.23 -4.00
N VAL A 26 -4.00 5.22 -2.97
CA VAL A 26 -2.84 6.13 -2.93
C VAL A 26 -1.82 5.79 -4.01
N VAL A 27 -1.56 4.50 -4.26
CA VAL A 27 -0.51 4.04 -5.18
C VAL A 27 -0.92 4.18 -6.65
N PHE A 28 -2.17 3.87 -6.98
CA PHE A 28 -2.63 3.77 -8.37
C PHE A 28 -3.58 4.89 -8.81
N GLU A 29 -4.28 5.52 -7.87
CA GLU A 29 -5.29 6.54 -8.18
C GLU A 29 -4.82 7.95 -7.79
N GLY A 30 -3.64 8.08 -7.17
CA GLY A 30 -3.03 9.36 -6.84
C GLY A 30 -3.68 10.08 -5.65
N LEU A 31 -4.52 9.40 -4.87
CA LEU A 31 -5.09 9.99 -3.66
C LEU A 31 -4.00 10.32 -2.65
N SER A 32 -4.16 11.42 -1.92
CA SER A 32 -3.33 11.66 -0.74
C SER A 32 -3.64 10.62 0.35
N SER A 33 -2.67 10.31 1.22
CA SER A 33 -2.91 9.40 2.35
C SER A 33 -4.03 9.88 3.26
N TYR A 34 -4.20 11.18 3.41
CA TYR A 34 -5.27 11.75 4.23
C TYR A 34 -6.65 11.55 3.62
N GLU A 35 -6.80 11.78 2.32
CA GLU A 35 -8.06 11.56 1.62
C GLU A 35 -8.44 10.08 1.60
N ALA A 36 -7.47 9.20 1.37
CA ALA A 36 -7.71 7.76 1.42
C ALA A 36 -8.06 7.28 2.83
N GLU A 37 -7.44 7.83 3.88
CA GLU A 37 -7.81 7.51 5.27
C GLU A 37 -9.29 7.82 5.55
N LYS A 38 -9.77 8.98 5.10
CA LYS A 38 -11.18 9.35 5.22
C LYS A 38 -12.11 8.48 4.38
N ARG A 39 -11.75 8.26 3.11
CA ARG A 39 -12.60 7.55 2.15
C ARG A 39 -12.84 6.09 2.54
N PHE A 40 -11.84 5.44 3.14
CA PHE A 40 -11.85 4.01 3.43
C PHE A 40 -11.92 3.68 4.93
N ASP A 41 -12.28 4.66 5.76
CA ASP A 41 -12.40 4.52 7.21
C ASP A 41 -11.15 3.88 7.86
N VAL A 42 -9.99 4.44 7.54
CA VAL A 42 -8.70 4.04 8.12
C VAL A 42 -8.25 5.11 9.12
N PRO A 43 -7.79 4.75 10.33
CA PRO A 43 -7.39 5.73 11.33
C PRO A 43 -6.33 6.70 10.82
N LYS A 44 -6.48 7.98 11.18
CA LYS A 44 -5.58 9.06 10.74
C LYS A 44 -4.11 8.75 11.02
N GLY A 45 -3.26 8.95 10.01
CA GLY A 45 -1.82 8.68 10.07
C GLY A 45 -1.40 7.23 9.80
N THR A 46 -2.35 6.29 9.68
CA THR A 46 -2.07 4.89 9.37
C THR A 46 -1.54 4.71 7.94
N LEU A 47 -2.12 5.40 6.95
CA LEU A 47 -1.74 5.21 5.55
C LEU A 47 -0.36 5.77 5.24
N SER A 48 0.08 6.85 5.90
CA SER A 48 1.46 7.32 5.76
C SER A 48 2.47 6.22 6.12
N ARG A 49 2.18 5.41 7.14
CA ARG A 49 3.02 4.29 7.56
C ARG A 49 2.86 3.09 6.62
N ASN A 50 1.63 2.76 6.24
CA ASN A 50 1.36 1.62 5.37
C ASN A 50 1.94 1.80 3.97
N VAL A 51 1.79 2.98 3.36
CA VAL A 51 2.37 3.29 2.04
C VAL A 51 3.89 3.18 2.08
N ARG A 52 4.56 3.70 3.14
CA ARG A 52 6.01 3.51 3.32
C ARG A 52 6.41 2.06 3.53
N LYS A 53 5.59 1.26 4.22
CA LYS A 53 5.83 -0.18 4.38
C LYS A 53 5.78 -0.88 3.02
N TYR A 54 4.72 -0.63 2.24
CA TYR A 54 4.57 -1.17 0.89
C TYR A 54 5.76 -0.80 -0.03
N LYS A 55 6.16 0.48 -0.06
CA LYS A 55 7.31 0.92 -0.88
C LYS A 55 8.59 0.18 -0.51
N ARG A 56 8.89 0.02 0.78
CA ARG A 56 10.07 -0.73 1.26
C ARG A 56 10.05 -2.20 0.81
N GLU A 57 8.89 -2.84 0.85
CA GLU A 57 8.75 -4.24 0.41
C GLU A 57 8.95 -4.37 -1.11
N VAL A 58 8.42 -3.42 -1.87
CA VAL A 58 8.67 -3.33 -3.31
C VAL A 58 10.16 -3.15 -3.61
N ASP A 59 10.84 -2.26 -2.87
CA ASP A 59 12.27 -1.99 -3.07
C ASP A 59 13.12 -3.20 -2.68
N TYR A 60 12.76 -3.90 -1.59
CA TYR A 60 13.41 -5.16 -1.20
C TYR A 60 13.26 -6.22 -2.29
N ILE A 61 12.04 -6.47 -2.78
CA ILE A 61 11.79 -7.44 -3.86
C ILE A 61 12.64 -7.10 -5.08
N LYS A 62 12.67 -5.83 -5.50
CA LYS A 62 13.52 -5.41 -6.63
C LYS A 62 15.00 -5.67 -6.39
N SER A 63 15.49 -5.40 -5.18
CA SER A 63 16.91 -5.60 -4.85
C SER A 63 17.33 -7.07 -4.94
N VAL A 64 16.45 -8.01 -4.56
CA VAL A 64 16.76 -9.44 -4.59
C VAL A 64 16.48 -10.10 -5.94
N THR A 65 15.61 -9.53 -6.78
CA THR A 65 15.35 -10.06 -8.14
C THR A 65 16.31 -9.53 -9.19
N THR A 66 17.00 -8.42 -8.92
CA THR A 66 17.99 -7.82 -9.83
C THR A 66 19.42 -8.26 -9.50
N ALA A 67 19.61 -8.95 -8.37
CA ALA A 67 20.86 -9.57 -7.95
C ALA A 67 21.03 -10.96 -8.57
#